data_AF-A0A7Z9L7U0-F1
#
_entry.id   AF-A0A7Z9L7U0-F1
#
_cell.length_a   1.000
_cell.length_b   1.000
_cell.length_c   1.000
_cell.angle_alpha   90.00
_cell.angle_beta   90.00
_cell.angle_gamma   90.00
#
_symmetry.space_group_name_H-M   'P 1'
#
loop_
_entity.id
_entity.type
_entity.pdbx_description
1 polymer ?
#
loop_
_entity_poly.entity_id
_entity_poly.type
_entity_poly.pdbx_seq_one_letter_code
_entity_poly.pdbx_strand_id
1 'polypeptide(L)'
;MRGSSLSHPAVLETLRPFIVVSWNGTSTRGMPEDIWEIYRAGNLGDRGGAIRLFVLNPQGELVRAFFPFAGPSPATLGFDRQRMGLFLKQEIEKTTAQMDLSGVKTAEPKLRLPEVGPNSKVTQMPAGVRILLSLEHPFASSFRVPVVETVANSAAEEELLHYPQQPKTIAANSLKRWLEQIYPPAMMERSGRIVEISGDLNFRPAGSEKNEQLAILQGTVHFTFDDARQTRYQGSLAMTFRYTDEGQQMESFRGLYRGIFPKWDKQGKGLVKILMQGVLESRPD
;
A
#
# COMPACT_ATOMS: atom_id res chain seq x y z
N MET A 1 -9.06 1.94 -4.54
CA MET A 1 -9.26 0.49 -4.46
C MET A 1 -9.77 0.12 -3.07
N ARG A 2 -11.00 -0.39 -2.96
CA ARG A 2 -11.62 -0.74 -1.67
C ARG A 2 -11.65 -2.27 -1.58
N GLY A 3 -10.76 -2.88 -0.77
CA GLY A 3 -10.71 -4.31 -0.49
C GLY A 3 -10.70 -5.16 -1.76
N SER A 4 -9.57 -5.20 -2.46
CA SER A 4 -9.50 -5.87 -3.75
C SER A 4 -9.82 -7.36 -3.63
N SER A 5 -10.90 -7.79 -4.26
CA SER A 5 -11.28 -9.20 -4.42
C SER A 5 -10.23 -10.01 -5.20
N LEU A 6 -9.27 -9.35 -5.85
CA LEU A 6 -8.08 -9.98 -6.44
C LEU A 6 -7.13 -10.58 -5.40
N SER A 7 -7.21 -10.16 -4.13
CA SER A 7 -6.41 -10.73 -3.03
C SER A 7 -6.98 -12.01 -2.44
N HIS A 8 -8.13 -12.49 -2.92
CA HIS A 8 -8.74 -13.72 -2.44
C HIS A 8 -7.91 -14.93 -2.93
N PRO A 9 -7.48 -15.87 -2.07
CA PRO A 9 -6.59 -16.97 -2.44
C PRO A 9 -7.07 -17.76 -3.67
N ALA A 10 -8.35 -18.13 -3.71
CA ALA A 10 -8.93 -18.85 -4.86
C ALA A 10 -8.93 -18.05 -6.17
N VAL A 11 -8.98 -16.71 -6.11
CA VAL A 11 -8.89 -15.85 -7.30
C VAL A 11 -7.44 -15.83 -7.80
N LEU A 12 -6.47 -15.68 -6.90
CA LEU A 12 -5.04 -15.71 -7.22
C LEU A 12 -4.62 -17.04 -7.88
N GLU A 13 -5.16 -18.17 -7.41
CA GLU A 13 -4.91 -19.48 -8.03
C GLU A 13 -5.47 -19.57 -9.45
N THR A 14 -6.65 -19.01 -9.70
CA THR A 14 -7.31 -19.06 -11.02
C THR A 14 -6.64 -18.14 -12.05
N LEU A 15 -5.95 -17.08 -11.60
CA LEU A 15 -5.27 -16.11 -12.47
C LEU A 15 -3.92 -16.59 -13.03
N ARG A 16 -3.45 -17.79 -12.66
CA ARG A 16 -2.05 -18.23 -12.88
C ARG A 16 -1.60 -18.56 -14.30
N PRO A 17 -2.36 -18.32 -15.39
CA PRO A 17 -1.72 -18.13 -16.70
C PRO A 17 -1.88 -16.72 -17.30
N PHE A 18 -2.54 -15.78 -16.61
CA PHE A 18 -2.94 -14.49 -17.20
C PHE A 18 -2.11 -13.30 -16.71
N ILE A 19 -1.88 -12.34 -17.61
CA ILE A 19 -1.50 -10.98 -17.22
C ILE A 19 -2.80 -10.24 -16.90
N VAL A 20 -2.97 -9.84 -15.64
CA VAL A 20 -4.13 -9.07 -15.18
C VAL A 20 -3.71 -7.63 -14.95
N VAL A 21 -4.25 -6.73 -15.76
CA VAL A 21 -4.05 -5.29 -15.61
C VAL A 21 -5.37 -4.68 -15.15
N SER A 22 -5.29 -3.78 -14.17
CA SER A 22 -6.45 -3.02 -13.71
C SER A 22 -6.17 -1.52 -13.82
N TRP A 23 -7.01 -0.79 -14.55
CA TRP A 23 -7.09 0.66 -14.43
C TRP A 23 -8.04 1.02 -13.29
N ASN A 24 -7.64 1.96 -12.44
CA ASN A 24 -8.45 2.48 -11.34
C ASN A 24 -8.36 4.02 -11.28
N GLY A 25 -8.56 4.68 -12.43
CA GLY A 25 -8.68 6.13 -12.51
C GLY A 25 -10.10 6.63 -12.20
N THR A 26 -10.27 7.94 -12.09
CA THR A 26 -11.60 8.58 -11.98
C THR A 26 -12.31 8.73 -13.32
N SER A 27 -11.57 8.62 -14.43
CA SER A 27 -12.08 8.64 -15.79
C SER A 27 -11.19 7.81 -16.72
N THR A 28 -11.70 7.50 -17.91
CA THR A 28 -10.94 6.90 -19.01
C THR A 28 -9.98 7.89 -19.67
N ARG A 29 -10.22 9.21 -19.53
CA ARG A 29 -9.39 10.26 -20.15
C ARG A 29 -7.96 10.34 -19.62
N GLY A 30 -7.71 9.85 -18.42
CA GLY A 30 -6.38 9.82 -17.81
C GLY A 30 -5.65 8.47 -17.95
N MET A 31 -6.19 7.52 -18.72
CA MET A 31 -5.53 6.25 -18.97
C MET A 31 -4.20 6.48 -19.72
N PRO A 32 -3.09 5.87 -19.29
CA PRO A 32 -1.86 5.86 -20.07
C PRO A 32 -2.07 5.11 -21.41
N GLU A 33 -1.26 5.40 -22.42
CA GLU A 33 -1.53 4.97 -23.81
C GLU A 33 -1.54 3.44 -23.99
N ASP A 34 -0.68 2.73 -23.27
CA ASP A 34 -0.64 1.26 -23.21
C ASP A 34 -1.97 0.67 -22.69
N ILE A 35 -2.63 1.31 -21.73
CA ILE A 35 -3.97 0.93 -21.28
C ILE A 35 -5.03 1.27 -22.32
N TRP A 36 -4.88 2.38 -23.05
CA TRP A 36 -5.78 2.74 -24.15
C TRP A 36 -5.73 1.74 -25.30
N GLU A 37 -4.56 1.21 -25.64
CA GLU A 37 -4.42 0.16 -26.66
C GLU A 37 -5.24 -1.08 -26.30
N ILE A 38 -5.15 -1.54 -25.05
CA ILE A 38 -5.94 -2.66 -24.54
C ILE A 38 -7.43 -2.30 -24.52
N TYR A 39 -7.79 -1.08 -24.08
CA TYR A 39 -9.17 -0.63 -24.01
C TYR A 39 -9.85 -0.58 -25.40
N ARG A 40 -9.13 -0.10 -26.42
CA ARG A 40 -9.56 -0.07 -27.82
C ARG A 40 -9.70 -1.47 -28.39
N ALA A 41 -8.73 -2.35 -28.13
CA ALA A 41 -8.77 -3.76 -28.57
C ALA A 41 -10.00 -4.50 -28.03
N GLY A 42 -10.50 -4.13 -26.84
CA GLY A 42 -11.70 -4.72 -26.24
C GLY A 42 -13.04 -4.19 -26.77
N ASN A 43 -13.02 -3.22 -27.69
CA ASN A 43 -14.21 -2.54 -28.22
C ASN A 43 -15.19 -2.07 -27.13
N LEU A 44 -14.68 -1.56 -26.02
CA LEU A 44 -15.46 -1.32 -24.79
C LEU A 44 -16.30 -0.03 -24.80
N GLY A 45 -16.22 0.75 -25.88
CA GLY A 45 -16.96 2.01 -26.09
C GLY A 45 -16.71 3.09 -25.03
N ASP A 46 -17.35 4.25 -25.20
CA ASP A 46 -17.20 5.42 -24.31
C ASP A 46 -17.95 5.28 -22.97
N ARG A 47 -18.73 4.21 -22.78
CA ARG A 47 -19.55 3.97 -21.58
C ARG A 47 -18.88 3.06 -20.54
N GLY A 48 -17.64 2.63 -20.78
CA GLY A 48 -16.91 1.81 -19.82
C GLY A 48 -16.44 2.65 -18.62
N GLY A 49 -16.97 2.32 -17.44
CA GLY A 49 -16.48 2.91 -16.18
C GLY A 49 -14.98 2.68 -16.00
N ALA A 50 -14.34 3.58 -15.24
CA ALA A 50 -12.88 3.62 -15.08
C ALA A 50 -12.26 2.48 -14.23
N ILE A 51 -13.05 1.45 -13.90
CA ILE A 51 -12.59 0.25 -13.19
C ILE A 51 -12.90 -0.96 -14.05
N ARG A 52 -11.87 -1.57 -14.62
CA ARG A 52 -11.96 -2.77 -15.47
C ARG A 52 -10.84 -3.73 -15.11
N LEU A 53 -11.12 -5.02 -15.25
CA LEU A 53 -10.10 -6.06 -15.31
C LEU A 53 -9.93 -6.46 -16.77
N PHE A 54 -8.69 -6.47 -17.22
CA PHE A 54 -8.29 -7.00 -18.52
C PHE A 54 -7.56 -8.32 -18.31
N VAL A 55 -7.97 -9.34 -19.06
CA VAL A 55 -7.35 -10.66 -19.10
C VAL A 55 -6.65 -10.78 -20.44
N LEU A 56 -5.33 -10.79 -20.41
CA LEU A 56 -4.51 -10.99 -21.60
C LEU A 56 -4.04 -12.44 -21.70
N ASN A 57 -3.93 -12.98 -22.91
CA ASN A 57 -3.27 -14.26 -23.15
C ASN A 57 -1.74 -14.13 -22.98
N PRO A 58 -0.97 -15.24 -23.01
CA PRO A 58 0.49 -15.19 -22.89
C PRO A 58 1.20 -14.37 -23.98
N GLN A 59 0.55 -14.11 -25.11
CA GLN A 59 1.05 -13.28 -26.21
C GLN A 59 0.76 -11.78 -26.01
N GLY A 60 0.07 -11.40 -24.93
CA GLY A 60 -0.28 -10.03 -24.60
C GLY A 60 -1.57 -9.54 -25.28
N GLU A 61 -2.31 -10.42 -25.93
CA GLU A 61 -3.56 -10.08 -26.61
C GLU A 61 -4.73 -10.10 -25.62
N LEU A 62 -5.60 -9.09 -25.71
CA LEU A 62 -6.78 -9.03 -24.85
C LEU A 62 -7.76 -10.14 -25.21
N VAL A 63 -8.06 -11.00 -24.22
CA VAL A 63 -9.07 -12.04 -24.40
C VAL A 63 -10.40 -11.67 -23.77
N ARG A 64 -10.38 -10.97 -22.65
CA ARG A 64 -11.62 -10.48 -22.03
C ARG A 64 -11.40 -9.26 -21.18
N ALA A 65 -12.41 -8.41 -21.15
CA ALA A 65 -12.51 -7.33 -20.17
C ALA A 65 -13.85 -7.38 -19.45
N PHE A 66 -13.84 -7.23 -18.13
CA PHE A 66 -15.06 -7.24 -17.32
C PHE A 66 -14.95 -6.32 -16.10
N PHE A 67 -16.10 -6.02 -15.49
CA PHE A 67 -16.14 -5.25 -14.24
C PHE A 67 -15.85 -6.20 -13.06
N PRO A 68 -15.03 -5.79 -12.09
CA PRO A 68 -14.72 -6.64 -10.93
C PRO A 68 -15.86 -6.72 -9.89
N PHE A 69 -17.10 -6.37 -10.26
CA PHE A 69 -18.25 -6.26 -9.35
C PHE A 69 -19.45 -7.04 -9.87
N ALA A 70 -20.12 -7.75 -8.97
CA ALA A 70 -21.26 -8.62 -9.27
C ALA A 70 -22.58 -7.84 -9.44
N GLY A 71 -22.71 -6.98 -10.46
CA GLY A 71 -23.94 -6.22 -10.71
C GLY A 71 -23.75 -4.98 -11.58
N PRO A 72 -24.83 -4.24 -11.90
CA PRO A 72 -24.80 -3.11 -12.82
C PRO A 72 -24.10 -1.87 -12.26
N SER A 73 -23.91 -1.77 -10.93
CA SER A 73 -23.13 -0.68 -10.34
C SER A 73 -22.43 -1.08 -9.02
N PRO A 74 -21.24 -0.53 -8.71
CA PRO A 74 -20.54 -0.77 -7.44
C PRO A 74 -21.32 -0.32 -6.18
N ALA A 75 -22.34 0.53 -6.35
CA ALA A 75 -23.10 1.12 -5.25
C ALA A 75 -24.29 0.25 -4.78
N THR A 76 -24.75 -0.69 -5.60
CA THR A 76 -25.94 -1.52 -5.32
C THR A 76 -25.63 -2.80 -4.55
N LEU A 77 -24.35 -3.07 -4.30
CA LEU A 77 -23.90 -4.27 -3.63
C LEU A 77 -23.22 -3.87 -2.33
N GLY A 78 -23.79 -4.27 -1.19
CA GLY A 78 -23.02 -4.31 0.04
C GLY A 78 -21.71 -5.07 -0.22
N PHE A 79 -20.58 -4.48 0.17
CA PHE A 79 -19.25 -5.06 -0.07
C PHE A 79 -19.07 -6.33 0.78
N ASP A 80 -19.49 -7.46 0.25
CA ASP A 80 -19.22 -8.79 0.80
C ASP A 80 -18.00 -9.41 0.11
N ARG A 81 -16.91 -9.56 0.87
CA ARG A 81 -15.61 -10.03 0.37
C ARG A 81 -15.69 -11.43 -0.25
N GLN A 82 -16.46 -12.33 0.37
CA GLN A 82 -16.57 -13.72 -0.07
C GLN A 82 -17.36 -13.80 -1.37
N ARG A 83 -18.50 -13.09 -1.46
CA ARG A 83 -19.32 -12.99 -2.67
C ARG A 83 -18.54 -12.38 -3.83
N MET A 84 -17.76 -11.33 -3.58
CA MET A 84 -16.92 -10.71 -4.62
C MET A 84 -15.79 -11.63 -5.10
N GLY A 85 -15.16 -12.38 -4.19
CA GLY A 85 -14.16 -13.38 -4.54
C GLY A 85 -14.75 -14.50 -5.41
N LEU A 86 -15.92 -15.02 -5.04
CA LEU A 86 -16.63 -16.03 -5.82
C LEU A 86 -17.06 -15.53 -7.20
N PHE A 87 -17.57 -14.30 -7.29
CA PHE A 87 -17.95 -13.70 -8.58
C PHE A 87 -16.74 -13.52 -9.52
N LEU A 88 -15.63 -12.98 -9.01
CA LEU A 88 -14.41 -12.83 -9.80
C LEU A 88 -13.91 -14.19 -10.29
N LYS A 89 -13.87 -15.18 -9.40
CA LYS A 89 -13.49 -16.55 -9.76
C LYS A 89 -14.36 -17.06 -10.91
N GLN A 90 -15.68 -16.92 -10.84
CA GLN A 90 -16.60 -17.36 -11.89
C GLN A 90 -16.38 -16.64 -13.22
N GLU A 91 -16.13 -15.32 -13.21
CA GLU A 91 -15.85 -14.59 -14.46
C GLU A 91 -14.51 -15.00 -15.08
N ILE A 92 -13.50 -15.29 -14.27
CA ILE A 92 -12.23 -15.84 -14.74
C ILE A 92 -12.42 -17.26 -15.27
N GLU A 93 -13.16 -18.13 -14.57
CA GLU A 93 -13.45 -19.51 -15.01
C GLU A 93 -14.19 -19.57 -16.35
N LYS A 94 -15.18 -18.69 -16.55
CA LYS A 94 -15.87 -18.53 -17.85
C LYS A 94 -14.91 -18.11 -18.96
N THR A 95 -13.90 -17.32 -18.61
CA THR A 95 -12.88 -16.84 -19.55
C THR A 95 -11.90 -17.95 -19.91
N THR A 96 -11.45 -18.73 -18.92
CA THR A 96 -10.56 -19.89 -19.13
C THR A 96 -11.23 -21.00 -19.94
N ALA A 97 -12.55 -21.21 -19.76
CA ALA A 97 -13.27 -22.28 -20.45
C ALA A 97 -13.37 -22.10 -21.98
N GLN A 98 -13.12 -20.87 -22.47
CA GLN A 98 -13.18 -20.54 -23.90
C GLN A 98 -11.80 -20.52 -24.57
N MET A 99 -10.74 -20.84 -23.81
CA MET A 99 -9.37 -20.82 -24.29
C MET A 99 -8.80 -22.23 -24.37
N ASP A 100 -8.05 -22.50 -25.44
CA ASP A 100 -7.17 -23.66 -25.46
C ASP A 100 -5.93 -23.36 -24.62
N LEU A 101 -5.97 -23.80 -23.37
CA LEU A 101 -4.84 -23.70 -22.43
C LEU A 101 -3.94 -24.94 -22.50
N SER A 102 -4.20 -25.88 -23.41
CA SER A 102 -3.36 -27.07 -23.56
C SER A 102 -1.97 -26.64 -24.08
N GLY A 103 -0.93 -27.00 -23.32
CA GLY A 103 0.44 -26.61 -23.66
C GLY A 103 0.84 -25.18 -23.30
N VAL A 104 -0.06 -24.36 -22.75
CA VAL A 104 0.33 -23.09 -22.12
C VAL A 104 1.17 -23.44 -20.89
N LYS A 105 2.50 -23.30 -21.02
CA LYS A 105 3.38 -23.33 -19.85
C LYS A 105 2.92 -22.21 -18.95
N THR A 106 2.37 -22.56 -17.78
CA THR A 106 2.19 -21.64 -16.67
C THR A 106 3.47 -20.84 -16.58
N ALA A 107 3.40 -19.54 -16.91
CA ALA A 107 4.60 -18.72 -16.83
C ALA A 107 5.04 -18.82 -15.36
N GLU A 108 6.24 -19.36 -15.12
CA GLU A 108 6.84 -19.20 -13.81
C GLU A 108 6.81 -17.69 -13.53
N PRO A 109 6.25 -17.26 -12.39
CA PRO A 109 6.06 -15.85 -12.12
C PRO A 109 7.41 -15.13 -12.24
N LYS A 110 7.61 -14.39 -13.36
CA LYS A 110 8.76 -13.48 -13.53
C LYS A 110 8.67 -12.34 -12.53
N LEU A 111 7.45 -11.90 -12.25
CA LEU A 111 7.09 -11.06 -11.11
C LEU A 111 6.58 -11.97 -10.00
N ARG A 112 7.43 -12.24 -9.02
CA ARG A 112 6.97 -12.71 -7.72
C ARG A 112 6.33 -11.52 -7.01
N LEU A 113 5.12 -11.67 -6.47
CA LEU A 113 4.72 -10.83 -5.34
C LEU A 113 5.88 -10.91 -4.34
N PRO A 114 6.35 -9.79 -3.74
CA PRO A 114 7.45 -9.85 -2.81
C PRO A 114 7.11 -10.90 -1.75
N GLU A 115 7.84 -12.02 -1.77
CA GLU A 115 7.65 -13.08 -0.80
C GLU A 115 8.08 -12.47 0.53
N VAL A 116 7.12 -12.34 1.45
CA VAL A 116 7.37 -11.84 2.79
C VAL A 116 7.65 -13.05 3.66
N GLY A 117 8.91 -13.48 3.67
CA GLY A 117 9.34 -14.63 4.46
C GLY A 117 10.83 -14.94 4.30
N PRO A 118 11.41 -15.73 5.22
CA PRO A 118 12.85 -16.03 5.27
C PRO A 118 13.39 -16.79 4.05
N ASN A 119 12.52 -17.31 3.17
CA ASN A 119 12.89 -18.07 1.97
C ASN A 119 12.66 -17.29 0.65
N SER A 120 12.38 -15.99 0.75
CA SER A 120 12.13 -15.12 -0.40
C SER A 120 13.38 -14.97 -1.27
N LYS A 121 13.27 -15.24 -2.58
CA LYS A 121 14.30 -14.88 -3.58
C LYS A 121 14.41 -13.37 -3.82
N VAL A 122 13.67 -12.54 -3.09
CA VAL A 122 13.86 -11.08 -3.00
C VAL A 122 14.96 -10.76 -1.98
N THR A 123 16.13 -11.37 -2.17
CA THR A 123 17.37 -11.08 -1.43
C THR A 123 18.10 -9.85 -2.00
N GLN A 124 17.38 -8.99 -2.73
CA GLN A 124 17.90 -7.75 -3.33
C GLN A 124 16.98 -6.55 -3.10
N MET A 125 16.10 -6.62 -2.09
CA MET A 125 15.50 -5.39 -1.58
C MET A 125 16.49 -4.80 -0.55
N PRO A 126 17.00 -3.58 -0.75
CA PRO A 126 17.97 -2.98 0.16
C PRO A 126 17.40 -2.87 1.57
N ALA A 127 18.27 -2.93 2.58
CA ALA A 127 17.94 -2.57 3.96
C ALA A 127 17.08 -1.30 4.02
N GLY A 128 16.08 -1.33 4.90
CA GLY A 128 15.05 -0.30 4.85
C GLY A 128 13.96 -0.48 5.88
N VAL A 129 12.82 0.14 5.58
CA VAL A 129 11.64 0.17 6.42
C VAL A 129 10.48 -0.48 5.70
N ARG A 130 9.83 -1.43 6.36
CA ARG A 130 8.50 -1.91 5.99
C ARG A 130 7.46 -1.19 6.82
N ILE A 131 6.43 -0.67 6.15
CA ILE A 131 5.35 0.10 6.79
C ILE A 131 4.03 -0.60 6.49
N LEU A 132 3.34 -1.07 7.52
CA LEU A 132 2.00 -1.67 7.42
C LEU A 132 0.98 -0.67 7.93
N LEU A 133 0.18 -0.12 7.03
CA LEU A 133 -0.79 0.91 7.34
C LEU A 133 -2.22 0.37 7.29
N SER A 134 -2.95 0.53 8.38
CA SER A 134 -4.38 0.25 8.48
C SER A 134 -5.18 1.50 8.81
N LEU A 135 -6.42 1.53 8.32
CA LEU A 135 -7.35 2.63 8.51
C LEU A 135 -8.65 2.06 9.10
N GLU A 136 -9.04 2.56 10.26
CA GLU A 136 -10.33 2.23 10.84
C GLU A 136 -11.35 3.31 10.47
N HIS A 137 -12.28 2.92 9.59
CA HIS A 137 -13.40 3.75 9.19
C HIS A 137 -14.73 3.02 9.49
N PRO A 138 -15.71 3.68 10.14
CA PRO A 138 -16.97 3.03 10.53
C PRO A 138 -17.77 2.49 9.33
N PHE A 139 -17.70 3.15 8.18
CA PHE A 139 -18.51 2.81 6.99
C PHE A 139 -17.72 2.25 5.79
N ALA A 140 -16.44 1.93 5.95
CA ALA A 140 -15.60 1.49 4.84
C ALA A 140 -14.62 0.39 5.29
N SER A 141 -15.16 -0.82 5.41
CA SER A 141 -14.43 -2.04 5.80
C SER A 141 -13.18 -2.30 4.95
N SER A 142 -13.21 -1.88 3.69
CA SER A 142 -12.09 -1.95 2.77
C SER A 142 -10.81 -1.24 3.21
N PHE A 143 -10.92 -0.26 4.10
CA PHE A 143 -9.79 0.49 4.63
C PHE A 143 -9.06 -0.27 5.77
N ARG A 144 -9.66 -1.37 6.27
CA ARG A 144 -9.04 -2.25 7.26
C ARG A 144 -8.01 -3.21 6.68
N VAL A 145 -7.95 -3.34 5.35
CA VAL A 145 -6.91 -4.16 4.70
C VAL A 145 -5.59 -3.38 4.78
N PRO A 146 -4.55 -3.93 5.42
CA PRO A 146 -3.30 -3.22 5.56
C PRO A 146 -2.64 -3.01 4.20
N VAL A 147 -2.14 -1.80 3.97
CA VAL A 147 -1.24 -1.49 2.86
C VAL A 147 0.19 -1.65 3.34
N VAL A 148 1.01 -2.31 2.53
CA VAL A 148 2.41 -2.57 2.86
C VAL A 148 3.27 -1.74 1.91
N GLU A 149 4.02 -0.80 2.47
CA GLU A 149 5.03 -0.01 1.75
C GLU A 149 6.43 -0.45 2.18
N THR A 150 7.40 -0.35 1.27
CA THR A 150 8.81 -0.66 1.56
C THR A 150 9.69 0.46 1.04
N VAL A 151 10.51 1.02 1.92
CA VAL A 151 11.38 2.17 1.62
C VAL A 151 12.82 1.80 1.97
N ALA A 152 13.73 1.91 1.02
CA ALA A 152 15.16 1.78 1.29
C ALA A 152 15.64 2.93 2.19
N ASN A 153 16.54 2.64 3.12
CA ASN A 153 17.19 3.71 3.88
C ASN A 153 18.08 4.58 2.97
N SER A 154 18.30 5.83 3.34
CA SER A 154 19.39 6.64 2.80
C SER A 154 20.53 6.72 3.81
N ALA A 155 21.74 6.97 3.33
CA ALA A 155 22.90 7.19 4.21
C ALA A 155 22.65 8.34 5.22
N ALA A 156 21.90 9.38 4.82
CA ALA A 156 21.54 10.48 5.71
C ALA A 156 20.56 10.03 6.82
N GLU A 157 19.57 9.20 6.49
CA GLU A 157 18.63 8.63 7.46
C GLU A 157 19.34 7.64 8.41
N GLU A 158 20.27 6.85 7.90
CA GLU A 158 21.09 5.93 8.71
C GLU A 158 21.96 6.68 9.71
N GLU A 159 22.67 7.73 9.27
CA GLU A 159 23.50 8.56 10.14
C GLU A 159 22.67 9.25 11.24
N LEU A 160 21.48 9.75 10.90
CA LEU A 160 20.56 10.34 11.87
C LEU A 160 20.15 9.35 12.96
N LEU A 161 20.02 8.08 12.59
CA LEU A 161 19.56 6.99 13.44
C LEU A 161 20.70 6.18 14.08
N HIS A 162 21.96 6.60 13.94
CA HIS A 162 23.05 6.08 14.77
C HIS A 162 22.74 6.23 16.27
N TYR A 163 23.27 5.29 17.06
CA TYR A 163 22.97 5.20 18.48
C TYR A 163 23.21 6.54 19.19
N PRO A 164 22.19 7.11 19.86
CA PRO A 164 22.33 8.38 20.53
C PRO A 164 23.05 8.19 21.87
N GLN A 165 24.27 8.73 22.01
CA GLN A 165 24.97 8.77 23.30
C GLN A 165 24.28 9.70 24.32
N GLN A 166 23.59 10.71 23.81
CA GLN A 166 22.77 11.65 24.59
C GLN A 166 21.45 11.89 23.86
N PRO A 167 20.37 12.28 24.58
CA PRO A 167 19.13 12.67 23.94
C PRO A 167 19.35 13.77 22.90
N LYS A 168 18.82 13.57 21.69
CA LYS A 168 18.82 14.55 20.59
C LYS A 168 17.44 14.67 19.97
N THR A 169 17.20 15.79 19.30
CA THR A 169 15.96 16.00 18.54
C THR A 169 16.24 15.77 17.06
N ILE A 170 15.39 14.97 16.42
CA ILE A 170 15.38 14.76 14.97
C ILE A 170 14.12 15.42 14.42
N ALA A 171 14.27 16.33 13.46
CA ALA A 171 13.12 16.88 12.76
C ALA A 171 12.43 15.77 11.97
N ALA A 172 11.11 15.65 12.05
CA ALA A 172 10.35 14.60 11.36
C ALA A 172 10.59 14.61 9.84
N ASN A 173 10.75 15.79 9.23
CA ASN A 173 11.06 15.93 7.81
C ASN A 173 12.41 15.27 7.41
N SER A 174 13.33 15.08 8.35
CA SER A 174 14.58 14.37 8.08
C SER A 174 14.36 12.87 7.82
N LEU A 175 13.23 12.31 8.24
CA LEU A 175 12.78 10.93 7.93
C LEU A 175 11.66 10.92 6.87
N LYS A 176 11.64 11.93 5.99
CA LYS A 176 10.53 12.14 5.05
C LYS A 176 10.20 10.91 4.21
N ARG A 177 11.18 10.17 3.71
CA ARG A 177 10.94 9.03 2.81
C ARG A 177 10.13 7.94 3.49
N TRP A 178 10.31 7.77 4.79
CA TRP A 178 9.55 6.82 5.61
C TRP A 178 8.17 7.38 5.89
N LEU A 179 8.11 8.62 6.39
CA LEU A 179 6.88 9.21 6.91
C LEU A 179 5.88 9.58 5.80
N GLU A 180 6.34 9.87 4.58
CA GLU A 180 5.46 10.14 3.43
C GLU A 180 4.66 8.89 3.00
N GLN A 181 5.04 7.69 3.45
CA GLN A 181 4.27 6.47 3.24
C GLN A 181 3.10 6.31 4.23
N ILE A 182 2.99 7.18 5.24
CA ILE A 182 1.89 7.19 6.20
C ILE A 182 0.75 8.06 5.64
N TYR A 183 0.18 7.65 4.50
CA TYR A 183 -0.90 8.35 3.78
C TYR A 183 -2.14 7.48 3.68
N PRO A 184 -3.37 8.00 3.53
CA PRO A 184 -4.56 7.16 3.41
C PRO A 184 -4.76 6.59 1.98
N PRO A 185 -4.42 5.32 1.72
CA PRO A 185 -4.12 4.81 0.37
C PRO A 185 -5.33 4.68 -0.57
N ALA A 186 -6.55 4.71 -0.03
CA ALA A 186 -7.78 4.53 -0.81
C ALA A 186 -8.81 5.65 -0.59
N MET A 187 -8.38 6.78 -0.01
CA MET A 187 -9.25 7.93 0.27
C MET A 187 -8.92 9.19 -0.53
N MET A 188 -7.81 9.18 -1.29
CA MET A 188 -7.40 10.25 -2.17
C MET A 188 -8.30 10.30 -3.41
N GLU A 189 -9.49 10.92 -3.25
CA GLU A 189 -10.42 11.21 -4.36
C GLU A 189 -9.87 12.31 -5.29
N ARG A 190 -8.81 13.01 -4.85
CA ARG A 190 -7.96 13.91 -5.61
C ARG A 190 -6.52 13.71 -5.13
N SER A 191 -5.58 13.87 -6.05
CA SER A 191 -4.13 13.71 -5.97
C SER A 191 -3.41 14.53 -4.88
N GLY A 192 -3.85 14.48 -3.63
CA GLY A 192 -3.15 15.12 -2.51
C GLY A 192 -1.95 14.29 -2.09
N ARG A 193 -0.76 14.64 -2.53
CA ARG A 193 0.48 14.08 -1.96
C ARG A 193 0.81 14.81 -0.66
N ILE A 194 1.52 14.15 0.25
CA ILE A 194 2.16 14.84 1.36
C ILE A 194 3.19 15.81 0.78
N VAL A 195 3.01 17.10 1.05
CA VAL A 195 3.95 18.16 0.62
C VAL A 195 4.77 18.71 1.77
N GLU A 196 4.29 18.54 2.99
CA GLU A 196 4.98 18.98 4.19
C GLU A 196 4.89 17.91 5.27
N ILE A 197 6.02 17.67 5.92
CA ILE A 197 6.15 16.86 7.12
C ILE A 197 6.86 17.73 8.14
N SER A 198 6.31 17.84 9.35
CA SER A 198 6.92 18.63 10.42
C SER A 198 6.69 17.97 11.78
N GLY A 199 7.36 18.51 12.80
CA GLY A 199 7.36 17.97 14.14
C GLY A 199 8.76 17.54 14.58
N ASP A 200 8.90 17.36 15.89
CA ASP A 200 10.15 17.04 16.56
C ASP A 200 10.07 15.66 17.19
N LEU A 201 11.04 14.82 16.87
CA LEU A 201 11.16 13.47 17.39
C LEU A 201 12.31 13.44 18.40
N ASN A 202 11.99 13.15 19.65
CA ASN A 202 12.98 12.94 20.70
C ASN A 202 13.60 11.56 20.53
N PHE A 203 14.90 11.54 20.29
CA PHE A 203 15.68 10.32 20.14
C PHE A 203 16.65 10.18 21.30
N ARG A 204 16.55 9.09 22.06
CA ARG A 204 17.33 8.94 23.29
C ARG A 204 17.73 7.49 23.53
N PRO A 205 18.86 7.27 24.23
CA PRO A 205 19.19 5.94 24.72
C PRO A 205 18.11 5.44 25.69
N ALA A 206 17.86 4.14 25.64
CA ALA A 206 16.81 3.45 26.40
C ALA A 206 17.36 2.32 27.28
N GLY A 207 18.68 2.28 27.47
CA GLY A 207 19.40 1.25 28.24
C GLY A 207 20.02 0.19 27.34
N SER A 208 20.49 -0.88 27.98
CA SER A 208 21.00 -2.07 27.30
C SER A 208 20.33 -3.32 27.87
N GLU A 209 20.14 -4.31 27.02
CA GLU A 209 19.66 -5.63 27.44
C GLU A 209 20.65 -6.69 26.94
N LYS A 210 21.27 -7.42 27.88
CA LYS A 210 22.36 -8.36 27.61
C LYS A 210 23.53 -7.70 26.86
N ASN A 211 23.54 -7.88 25.54
CA ASN A 211 24.58 -7.53 24.58
C ASN A 211 24.03 -6.61 23.45
N GLU A 212 22.93 -5.92 23.75
CA GLU A 212 22.24 -5.06 22.79
C GLU A 212 22.01 -3.71 23.44
N GLN A 213 22.34 -2.63 22.71
CA GLN A 213 21.99 -1.28 23.12
C GLN A 213 20.62 -0.93 22.54
N LEU A 214 19.79 -0.26 23.33
CA LEU A 214 18.44 0.12 22.94
C LEU A 214 18.31 1.64 22.88
N ALA A 215 17.58 2.14 21.89
CA ALA A 215 17.19 3.54 21.80
C ALA A 215 15.70 3.69 21.49
N ILE A 216 15.11 4.82 21.88
CA ILE A 216 13.71 5.14 21.62
C ILE A 216 13.63 6.46 20.86
N LEU A 217 12.88 6.46 19.76
CA LEU A 217 12.47 7.66 19.02
C LEU A 217 10.98 7.86 19.21
N GLN A 218 10.58 9.04 19.69
CA GLN A 218 9.17 9.33 19.91
C GLN A 218 8.85 10.80 19.67
N GLY A 219 7.65 11.08 19.17
CA GLY A 219 7.18 12.44 18.99
C GLY A 219 5.86 12.53 18.24
N THR A 220 5.43 13.75 17.96
CA THR A 220 4.25 14.01 17.14
C THR A 220 4.70 14.45 15.77
N VAL A 221 4.16 13.80 14.73
CA VAL A 221 4.40 14.15 13.33
C VAL A 221 3.16 14.82 12.77
N HIS A 222 3.36 15.91 12.07
CA HIS A 222 2.35 16.67 11.36
C HIS A 222 2.54 16.50 9.86
N PHE A 223 1.43 16.39 9.13
CA PHE A 223 1.39 16.18 7.69
C PHE A 223 0.48 17.23 7.05
N THR A 224 0.94 17.80 5.94
CA THR A 224 0.12 18.68 5.08
C THR A 224 0.02 18.07 3.68
N PHE A 225 -1.20 17.97 3.18
CA PHE A 225 -1.49 17.50 1.83
C PHE A 225 -1.62 18.67 0.86
N ASP A 226 -1.18 18.47 -0.37
CA ASP A 226 -1.44 19.36 -1.50
C ASP A 226 -2.77 19.00 -2.16
N ASP A 227 -3.85 19.17 -1.41
CA ASP A 227 -5.19 19.15 -1.94
C ASP A 227 -5.80 20.56 -1.88
N ALA A 228 -6.95 20.74 -2.53
CA ALA A 228 -7.65 22.03 -2.57
C ALA A 228 -8.02 22.60 -1.19
N ARG A 229 -7.91 21.81 -0.13
CA ARG A 229 -8.24 22.20 1.25
C ARG A 229 -7.01 22.26 2.15
N GLN A 230 -5.82 22.01 1.61
CA GLN A 230 -4.58 21.81 2.36
C GLN A 230 -4.78 20.93 3.58
N THR A 231 -5.36 19.73 3.40
CA THR A 231 -5.70 18.84 4.51
C THR A 231 -4.49 18.62 5.43
N ARG A 232 -4.68 18.88 6.73
CA ARG A 232 -3.65 18.68 7.77
C ARG A 232 -4.09 17.60 8.74
N TYR A 233 -3.16 16.74 9.13
CA TYR A 233 -3.35 15.82 10.25
C TYR A 233 -2.07 15.59 11.00
N GLN A 234 -2.20 14.97 12.17
CA GLN A 234 -1.08 14.62 13.01
C GLN A 234 -1.27 13.22 13.60
N GLY A 235 -0.16 12.65 14.04
CA GLY A 235 -0.18 11.44 14.84
C GLY A 235 1.09 11.29 15.67
N SER A 236 1.01 10.42 16.67
CA SER A 236 2.13 10.06 17.52
C SER A 236 2.91 8.92 16.87
N LEU A 237 4.21 9.09 16.79
CA LEU A 237 5.17 8.07 16.39
C LEU A 237 5.96 7.64 17.62
N ALA A 238 6.09 6.33 17.83
CA ALA A 238 6.94 5.74 18.86
C ALA A 238 7.68 4.54 18.27
N MET A 239 9.00 4.51 18.39
CA MET A 239 9.85 3.48 17.83
C MET A 239 10.92 3.06 18.83
N THR A 240 11.29 1.79 18.80
CA THR A 240 12.39 1.20 19.56
C THR A 240 13.41 0.66 18.57
N PHE A 241 14.67 0.99 18.81
CA PHE A 241 15.81 0.61 18.00
C PHE A 241 16.73 -0.29 18.81
N ARG A 242 17.38 -1.21 18.12
CA ARG A 242 18.33 -2.16 18.65
C ARG A 242 19.63 -2.06 17.89
N TYR A 243 20.73 -2.03 18.62
CA TYR A 243 22.09 -1.91 18.10
C TYR A 243 22.95 -3.04 18.65
N THR A 244 23.97 -3.40 17.89
CA THR A 244 25.01 -4.33 18.33
C THR A 244 25.82 -3.74 19.50
N ASP A 245 26.56 -4.60 20.21
CA ASP A 245 27.35 -4.27 21.41
C ASP A 245 28.24 -3.02 21.27
N GLU A 246 28.76 -2.75 20.07
CA GLU A 246 29.63 -1.59 19.80
C GLU A 246 28.86 -0.28 19.59
N GLY A 247 27.51 -0.31 19.57
CA GLY A 247 26.66 0.86 19.41
C GLY A 247 26.80 1.56 18.05
N GLN A 248 27.55 0.99 17.11
CA GLN A 248 27.85 1.63 15.83
C GLN A 248 26.79 1.35 14.76
N GLN A 249 26.22 0.15 14.75
CA GLN A 249 25.29 -0.26 13.70
C GLN A 249 23.91 -0.59 14.25
N MET A 250 22.89 0.06 13.69
CA MET A 250 21.50 -0.27 13.92
C MET A 250 21.21 -1.65 13.35
N GLU A 251 20.83 -2.60 14.20
CA GLU A 251 20.53 -3.97 13.80
C GLU A 251 19.06 -4.12 13.41
N SER A 252 18.16 -3.53 14.19
CA SER A 252 16.73 -3.56 13.91
C SER A 252 15.97 -2.42 14.60
N PHE A 253 14.75 -2.18 14.16
CA PHE A 253 13.81 -1.32 14.87
C PHE A 253 12.37 -1.78 14.65
N ARG A 254 11.50 -1.40 15.58
CA ARG A 254 10.05 -1.54 15.45
C ARG A 254 9.37 -0.28 15.96
N GLY A 255 8.25 0.06 15.35
CA GLY A 255 7.57 1.31 15.61
C GLY A 255 6.08 1.25 15.34
N LEU A 256 5.39 2.20 15.96
CA LEU A 256 3.97 2.39 15.83
C LEU A 256 3.69 3.87 15.58
N TYR A 257 2.89 4.13 14.55
CA TYR A 257 2.24 5.39 14.30
C TYR A 257 0.75 5.27 14.66
N ARG A 258 0.21 6.28 15.34
CA ARG A 258 -1.23 6.43 15.58
C ARG A 258 -1.65 7.87 15.30
N GLY A 259 -2.58 8.06 14.38
CA GLY A 259 -3.05 9.38 13.98
C GLY A 259 -4.53 9.41 13.67
N ILE A 260 -5.07 10.62 13.49
CA ILE A 260 -6.46 10.81 13.05
C ILE A 260 -6.44 11.59 11.74
N PHE A 261 -6.89 10.96 10.66
CA PHE A 261 -7.09 11.63 9.40
C PHE A 261 -8.48 12.28 9.35
N PRO A 262 -8.58 13.59 9.14
CA PRO A 262 -9.85 14.26 8.96
C PRO A 262 -10.33 14.11 7.52
N LYS A 263 -11.53 13.57 7.31
CA LYS A 263 -12.17 13.47 6.01
C LYS A 263 -13.53 14.12 6.04
N TRP A 264 -13.83 14.98 5.08
CA TRP A 264 -15.19 15.47 4.90
C TRP A 264 -16.10 14.36 4.39
N ASP A 265 -17.32 14.28 4.94
CA ASP A 265 -18.32 13.37 4.41
C ASP A 265 -18.61 13.67 2.92
N LYS A 266 -19.21 12.71 2.21
CA LYS A 266 -19.51 12.85 0.79
C LYS A 266 -20.47 14.01 0.46
N GLN A 267 -21.22 14.49 1.44
CA GLN A 267 -22.16 15.61 1.30
C GLN A 267 -21.51 16.95 1.65
N GLY A 268 -20.24 16.95 2.11
CA GLY A 268 -19.52 18.11 2.60
C GLY A 268 -20.06 18.70 3.91
N LYS A 269 -20.94 17.98 4.63
CA LYS A 269 -21.70 18.52 5.76
C LYS A 269 -21.00 18.38 7.12
N GLY A 270 -20.06 17.44 7.24
CA GLY A 270 -19.33 17.21 8.47
C GLY A 270 -17.97 16.56 8.28
N LEU A 271 -17.11 16.72 9.29
CA LEU A 271 -15.79 16.11 9.36
C LEU A 271 -15.88 14.74 10.04
N VAL A 272 -15.55 13.69 9.30
CA VAL A 272 -15.37 12.34 9.80
C VAL A 272 -13.92 12.16 10.25
N LYS A 273 -13.73 11.65 11.47
CA LYS A 273 -12.42 11.28 12.01
C LYS A 273 -12.12 9.82 11.66
N ILE A 274 -10.99 9.59 11.03
CA ILE A 274 -10.57 8.26 10.58
C ILE A 274 -9.30 7.90 11.34
N LEU A 275 -9.36 6.85 12.15
CA LEU A 275 -8.19 6.41 12.89
C LEU A 275 -7.21 5.74 11.92
N MET A 276 -5.96 6.19 11.97
CA MET A 276 -4.84 5.62 11.24
C MET A 276 -3.92 4.91 12.20
N GLN A 277 -3.49 3.71 11.83
CA GLN A 277 -2.44 2.98 12.54
C GLN A 277 -1.40 2.51 11.54
N GLY A 278 -0.14 2.78 11.81
CA GLY A 278 0.99 2.32 11.01
C GLY A 278 1.95 1.51 11.87
N VAL A 279 2.34 0.31 11.45
CA VAL A 279 3.46 -0.42 12.03
C VAL A 279 4.68 -0.21 11.16
N LEU A 280 5.79 0.23 11.75
CA LEU A 280 7.06 0.42 11.07
C LEU A 280 8.04 -0.64 11.59
N GLU A 281 8.77 -1.30 10.71
CA GLU A 281 9.78 -2.27 11.13
C GLU A 281 10.97 -2.27 10.19
N SER A 282 12.14 -2.49 10.77
CA SER A 282 13.38 -2.67 10.00
C SER A 282 13.28 -3.92 9.16
N ARG A 283 13.73 -3.80 7.92
CA ARG A 283 14.12 -4.94 7.10
C ARG A 283 15.64 -5.06 7.15
N PRO A 284 16.19 -6.11 7.78
CA PRO A 284 17.59 -6.44 7.59
C PRO A 284 17.82 -6.88 6.14
N ASP A 285 19.07 -6.70 5.67
CA ASP A 285 19.57 -7.22 4.41
C ASP A 285 19.46 -8.75 4.32
#